data_AF-A0A4Q7EKM9-F1
#
_entry.id   AF-A0A4Q7EKM9-F1
#
_cell.length_a   1.000
_cell.length_b   1.000
_cell.length_c   1.000
_cell.angle_alpha   90.00
_cell.angle_beta   90.00
_cell.angle_gamma   90.00
#
_symmetry.space_group_name_H-M   'P 1'
#
loop_
_entity.id
_entity.type
_entity.pdbx_description
1 polymer ?
#
loop_
_entity_poly.entity_id
_entity_poly.type
_entity_poly.pdbx_seq_one_letter_code
_entity_poly.pdbx_strand_id
1 'polypeptide(L)' 'MHNPQTPHFSLPLPHPDNLLQQDVLRLANALTAVDSQLYQQQHIQQQQYLAVQEKLRRSRLNQLLGEPLLAL' A
#
# COMPACT_ATOMS: atom_id res chain seq x y z
N MET A 1 22.82 21.42 -6.05
CA MET A 1 21.66 21.11 -6.90
C MET A 1 20.56 20.58 -5.99
N HIS A 2 19.43 21.29 -5.90
CA HIS A 2 18.31 20.88 -5.06
C HIS A 2 17.44 19.92 -5.88
N ASN A 3 17.09 18.75 -5.34
CA ASN A 3 16.23 17.79 -6.03
C ASN A 3 14.87 17.76 -5.31
N PRO A 4 13.94 18.66 -5.66
CA PRO A 4 12.66 18.76 -4.95
C PRO A 4 11.87 17.46 -5.07
N GLN A 5 11.13 17.13 -4.01
CA GLN A 5 10.38 15.89 -3.91
C GLN A 5 8.98 16.12 -3.34
N THR A 6 8.05 15.22 -3.65
CA THR A 6 6.73 15.21 -3.01
C THR A 6 6.85 14.84 -1.52
N PRO A 7 5.98 15.37 -0.65
CA PRO A 7 6.16 15.26 0.81
C PRO A 7 5.94 13.85 1.39
N HIS A 8 5.13 13.01 0.76
CA HIS A 8 4.73 11.72 1.33
C HIS A 8 5.39 10.52 0.66
N PHE A 9 5.60 10.60 -0.65
CA PHE A 9 6.14 9.50 -1.44
C PHE A 9 7.57 9.77 -1.93
N SER A 10 8.14 10.93 -1.58
CA SER A 10 9.49 11.35 -1.98
C SER A 10 9.74 11.24 -3.49
N LEU A 11 8.70 11.46 -4.29
CA LEU A 11 8.75 11.33 -5.75
C LEU A 11 9.43 12.56 -6.35
N PRO A 12 10.20 12.40 -7.45
CA PRO A 12 10.89 13.52 -8.08
C PRO A 12 9.90 14.56 -8.59
N LEU A 13 10.15 15.82 -8.26
CA LEU A 13 9.49 16.97 -8.89
C LEU A 13 10.38 17.54 -10.00
N PRO A 14 9.79 18.07 -11.09
CA PRO A 14 10.55 18.73 -12.15
C PRO A 14 11.32 19.94 -11.59
N HIS A 15 12.48 20.22 -12.17
CA HIS A 15 13.35 21.32 -11.73
C HIS A 15 13.93 22.05 -12.95
N PRO A 16 14.01 23.40 -12.95
CA PRO A 16 14.49 24.17 -14.10
C PRO A 16 15.91 23.81 -14.56
N ASP A 17 16.76 23.35 -13.65
CA ASP A 17 18.13 22.93 -13.98
C ASP A 17 18.20 21.56 -14.71
N ASN A 18 17.12 20.78 -14.73
CA ASN A 18 17.09 19.50 -15.42
C ASN A 18 16.74 19.70 -16.90
N LEU A 19 17.30 18.84 -17.75
CA LEU A 19 16.82 18.74 -19.13
C LEU A 19 15.40 18.17 -19.14
N LEU A 20 14.55 18.67 -20.05
CA LEU A 20 13.18 18.18 -20.21
C LEU A 20 13.13 16.66 -20.37
N GLN A 21 14.05 16.07 -21.15
CA GLN A 21 14.08 14.61 -21.35
C GLN A 21 14.37 13.85 -20.05
N GLN A 22 15.20 14.42 -19.17
CA GLN A 22 15.49 13.83 -17.86
C GLN A 22 14.25 13.88 -16.97
N ASP A 23 13.58 15.03 -16.91
CA ASP A 23 12.36 15.17 -16.12
C ASP A 23 11.24 14.25 -16.61
N VAL A 24 11.06 14.11 -17.93
CA VAL A 24 10.08 13.16 -18.50
C VAL A 24 10.35 11.73 -18.04
N LEU A 25 11.61 11.26 -18.10
CA LEU A 25 11.96 9.91 -17.64
C LEU A 25 11.77 9.75 -16.13
N ARG A 26 12.17 10.74 -15.33
CA ARG A 26 12.01 10.71 -13.87
C ARG A 26 10.53 10.65 -13.48
N LEU A 27 9.69 11.43 -14.15
CA LEU A 27 8.25 11.46 -13.90
C LEU A 27 7.57 10.18 -14.36
N ALA A 28 7.94 9.62 -15.53
CA ALA A 28 7.43 8.33 -15.97
C ALA A 28 7.71 7.22 -14.95
N ASN A 29 8.95 7.15 -14.44
CA ASN A 29 9.32 6.20 -13.39
C ASN A 29 8.55 6.43 -12.09
N ALA A 30 8.36 7.69 -11.69
CA ALA A 30 7.59 8.05 -10.51
C ALA A 30 6.12 7.60 -10.62
N LEU A 31 5.50 7.77 -11.79
CA LEU A 31 4.12 7.33 -12.05
C LEU A 31 4.01 5.79 -11.98
N THR A 32 4.95 5.05 -12.57
CA THR A 32 4.99 3.59 -12.45
C THR A 32 5.16 3.12 -11.01
N ALA A 33 5.96 3.83 -10.21
CA ALA A 33 6.13 3.53 -8.80
C ALA A 33 4.84 3.75 -8.00
N VAL A 34 4.13 4.86 -8.26
CA VAL A 34 2.83 5.15 -7.61
C VAL A 34 1.80 4.09 -7.97
N ASP A 35 1.69 3.73 -9.25
CA ASP A 35 0.76 2.70 -9.72
C ASP A 35 1.00 1.37 -9.00
N SER A 36 2.26 0.94 -8.94
CA SER A 36 2.68 -0.29 -8.23
C SER A 36 2.35 -0.24 -6.74
N GLN A 37 2.64 0.88 -6.08
CA GLN A 37 2.36 1.07 -4.65
C GLN A 37 0.86 1.04 -4.35
N LEU A 38 0.04 1.68 -5.20
CA LEU A 38 -1.40 1.70 -5.02
C LEU A 38 -2.01 0.30 -5.20
N TYR A 39 -1.58 -0.43 -6.23
CA TYR A 39 -1.99 -1.81 -6.46
C TYR A 39 -1.65 -2.72 -5.27
N GLN A 40 -0.42 -2.60 -4.74
CA GLN A 40 0.01 -3.36 -3.55
C GLN A 40 -0.82 -3.02 -2.31
N GLN A 41 -1.10 -1.75 -2.05
CA GLN A 41 -1.92 -1.33 -0.91
C GLN A 41 -3.33 -1.90 -0.99
N GLN A 42 -3.96 -1.87 -2.17
CA GLN A 42 -5.27 -2.46 -2.39
C GLN A 42 -5.27 -3.97 -2.11
N HIS A 43 -4.26 -4.68 -2.61
CA HIS A 43 -4.11 -6.12 -2.37
C HIS A 43 -3.92 -6.45 -0.88
N ILE A 44 -3.07 -5.70 -0.17
CA ILE A 44 -2.83 -5.90 1.26
C ILE A 44 -4.12 -5.65 2.05
N GLN A 45 -4.85 -4.57 1.76
CA GLN A 45 -6.12 -4.26 2.42
C GLN A 45 -7.15 -5.38 2.21
N GLN A 46 -7.26 -5.90 0.98
CA GLN A 46 -8.16 -7.01 0.68
C GLN A 46 -7.79 -8.27 1.47
N GLN A 47 -6.49 -8.62 1.51
CA GLN A 47 -6.01 -9.78 2.27
C GLN A 47 -6.27 -9.63 3.77
N GLN A 48 -6.05 -8.44 4.33
CA GLN A 48 -6.35 -8.14 5.73
C GLN A 48 -7.84 -8.30 6.03
N TYR A 49 -8.71 -7.79 5.16
CA TYR A 49 -10.15 -7.94 5.30
C TYR A 49 -10.56 -9.42 5.34
N LEU A 50 -10.07 -10.23 4.39
CA LEU A 50 -10.36 -11.66 4.35
C LEU A 50 -9.84 -12.40 5.60
N ALA A 51 -8.63 -12.06 6.08
CA ALA A 51 -8.07 -12.64 7.28
C ALA A 51 -8.91 -12.32 8.53
N VAL A 52 -9.41 -11.08 8.65
CA VAL A 52 -10.30 -10.68 9.75
C VAL A 52 -11.64 -11.42 9.67
N GLN A 53 -12.22 -11.53 8.47
CA GLN A 53 -13.47 -12.26 8.26
C GLN A 53 -13.33 -13.74 8.65
N GLU A 54 -12.22 -14.38 8.27
CA GLU A 54 -11.96 -15.77 8.62
C GLU A 54 -11.79 -15.96 10.13
N LYS A 55 -11.04 -15.07 10.80
CA LYS A 55 -10.92 -15.09 12.28
C LYS A 55 -12.29 -14.96 12.95
N LEU A 56 -13.12 -14.03 12.48
CA LEU A 56 -14.47 -13.81 13.01
C LEU A 56 -15.37 -15.01 12.77
N ARG A 57 -15.33 -15.60 11.57
CA ARG A 57 -16.07 -16.81 11.21
C ARG A 57 -15.71 -17.97 12.14
N ARG A 58 -14.40 -18.20 12.36
CA ARG A 58 -13.91 -19.23 13.29
C ARG A 58 -14.36 -18.98 14.72
N SER A 59 -14.27 -17.74 15.20
CA SER A 59 -14.76 -17.37 16.54
C SER A 59 -16.25 -17.67 16.71
N ARG A 60 -17.09 -17.36 15.71
CA ARG A 60 -18.53 -17.65 15.76
C ARG A 60 -18.81 -19.16 15.76
N LEU A 61 -18.08 -19.93 14.95
CA LEU A 61 -18.21 -21.39 14.95
C LEU A 61 -17.83 -21.99 16.30
N ASN A 62 -16.71 -21.55 16.90
CA ASN A 62 -16.30 -22.00 18.22
C ASN A 62 -17.37 -21.70 19.28
N GLN A 63 -18.00 -20.51 19.22
CA GLN A 63 -19.11 -20.14 20.10
C GLN A 63 -20.34 -21.04 19.93
N LEU A 64 -20.73 -21.37 18.69
CA LEU A 64 -21.85 -22.26 18.41
C LEU A 64 -21.61 -23.70 18.88
N LEU A 65 -20.36 -24.14 18.87
CA LEU A 65 -19.95 -25.48 19.28
C LEU A 65 -19.78 -25.62 20.80
N GLY A 66 -19.98 -24.54 21.57
CA GLY A 66 -19.97 -24.58 23.04
C GLY A 66 -18.58 -24.75 23.67
N GLU A 67 -17.52 -24.69 22.87
CA GLU A 67 -16.14 -24.68 23.37
C GLU A 67 -15.87 -23.31 24.03
N PRO A 68 -15.58 -23.25 25.35
CA PRO A 68 -15.15 -22.00 25.96
C PRO A 68 -13.86 -21.55 25.28
N LEU A 69 -13.78 -20.26 24.94
CA LEU A 69 -12.59 -19.62 24.37
C LEU A 69 -11.40 -19.82 25.34
N LEU A 70 -10.70 -20.94 25.25
CA LEU A 70 -9.55 -21.21 26.09
C LEU A 70 -8.34 -20.46 25.53
N ALA A 71 -7.93 -19.51 26.37
CA ALA A 71 -6.61 -18.92 26.56
C ALA A 71 -6.09 -17.96 25.46
N LEU A 72 -6.16 -16.67 25.83
CA LEU A 72 -5.13 -15.67 25.57
C LEU A 72 -3.77 -16.15 26.09
#